data_AF-A0AAV3NLU7-F1
#
_entry.id   AF-A0AAV3NLU7-F1
#
_cell.length_a   1.000
_cell.length_b   1.000
_cell.length_c   1.000
_cell.angle_alpha   90.00
_cell.angle_beta   90.00
_cell.angle_gamma   90.00
#
_symmetry.space_group_name_H-M   'P 1'
#
loop_
_entity.id
_entity.type
_entity.pdbx_description
1 polymer ?
#
loop_
_entity_poly.entity_id
_entity_poly.type
_entity_poly.pdbx_seq_one_letter_code
_entity_poly.pdbx_strand_id
1 'polypeptide(L)'
;MVPFVSWYIKNGCQAVPDRWILYHWGELRMSIGPWLRCLMEATFGENRVNIERVTEIGSGDHNLDSAVEDDSSPVCFEDSVVMRHNEGGMGKLRRLEAYDMLRCKARIYCNVSNDEKIDKIGLTLFMRTGPRSFKNESVVIKIFEKECQKVQGCQLTVAYSSNLTFCEQVKLKEEHNCFPPPYTAEELGGRLFIGIGVC
;
A
#
# COMPACT_ATOMS: atom_id res chain seq x y z
N MET A 1 -4.50 4.72 -4.91
CA MET A 1 -4.54 5.18 -3.50
C MET A 1 -3.66 6.40 -3.24
N VAL A 2 -2.41 6.45 -3.71
CA VAL A 2 -1.49 7.60 -3.50
C VAL A 2 -2.10 8.98 -3.84
N PRO A 3 -2.88 9.16 -4.93
CA PRO A 3 -3.55 10.43 -5.19
C PRO A 3 -4.54 10.86 -4.10
N PHE A 4 -5.23 9.91 -3.46
CA PHE A 4 -6.13 10.20 -2.33
C PHE A 4 -5.37 10.67 -1.10
N VAL A 5 -4.21 10.09 -0.82
CA VAL A 5 -3.33 10.57 0.26
C VAL A 5 -2.84 11.99 -0.03
N SER A 6 -2.47 12.29 -1.28
CA SER A 6 -2.09 13.65 -1.67
C SER A 6 -3.23 14.65 -1.48
N TRP A 7 -4.47 14.27 -1.82
CA TRP A 7 -5.65 15.08 -1.52
C TRP A 7 -5.86 15.25 -0.01
N TYR A 8 -5.71 14.20 0.78
CA TYR A 8 -5.82 14.26 2.23
C TYR A 8 -4.83 15.24 2.86
N ILE A 9 -3.56 15.22 2.41
CA ILE A 9 -2.53 16.20 2.81
C ILE A 9 -2.98 17.61 2.47
N LYS A 10 -3.45 17.84 1.24
CA LYS A 10 -3.89 19.16 0.77
C LYS A 10 -5.06 19.71 1.61
N ASN A 11 -5.89 18.84 2.18
CA ASN A 11 -7.01 19.21 3.05
C ASN A 11 -6.65 19.15 4.54
N GLY A 12 -5.39 19.37 4.89
CA GLY A 12 -4.95 19.51 6.28
C GLY A 12 -4.96 18.22 7.10
N CYS A 13 -5.03 17.05 6.46
CA CYS A 13 -5.08 15.74 7.13
C CYS A 13 -6.28 15.59 8.10
N GLN A 14 -7.42 16.23 7.79
CA GLN A 14 -8.63 16.16 8.61
C GLN A 14 -9.79 15.47 7.88
N ALA A 15 -9.84 15.58 6.56
CA ALA A 15 -10.92 15.02 5.77
C ALA A 15 -10.76 13.50 5.60
N VAL A 16 -11.48 12.72 6.41
CA VAL A 16 -11.47 11.26 6.35
C VAL A 16 -12.70 10.78 5.60
N PRO A 17 -12.57 9.94 4.57
CA PRO A 17 -13.72 9.38 3.86
C PRO A 17 -14.49 8.40 4.74
N ASP A 18 -15.82 8.53 4.79
CA ASP A 18 -16.70 7.60 5.51
C ASP A 18 -16.93 6.29 4.74
N ARG A 19 -16.86 6.35 3.40
CA ARG A 19 -17.10 5.23 2.49
C ARG A 19 -16.06 5.19 1.40
N TRP A 20 -15.67 3.99 1.02
CA TRP A 20 -14.73 3.74 -0.08
C TRP A 20 -15.42 2.97 -1.18
N ILE A 21 -15.54 3.60 -2.36
CA ILE A 21 -15.96 2.91 -3.58
C ILE A 21 -14.72 2.67 -4.41
N LEU A 22 -14.42 1.39 -4.65
CA LEU A 22 -13.27 1.01 -5.44
C LEU A 22 -13.72 0.67 -6.86
N TYR A 23 -13.09 1.32 -7.83
CA TYR A 23 -13.38 1.11 -9.24
C TYR A 23 -12.09 0.83 -10.00
N HIS A 24 -12.08 -0.21 -10.81
CA HIS A 24 -10.93 -0.56 -11.63
C HIS A 24 -11.36 -1.26 -12.92
N TRP A 25 -11.07 -0.60 -14.06
CA TRP A 25 -11.33 -1.06 -15.42
C TRP A 25 -12.79 -1.42 -15.70
N GLY A 26 -13.73 -0.51 -15.43
CA GLY A 26 -15.14 -0.80 -15.70
C GLY A 26 -15.89 -1.39 -14.50
N GLU A 27 -15.17 -1.99 -13.56
CA GLU A 27 -15.75 -2.85 -12.53
C GLU A 27 -15.60 -2.27 -11.11
N LEU A 28 -16.64 -2.44 -10.32
CA LEU A 28 -16.59 -2.24 -8.88
C LEU A 28 -15.75 -3.34 -8.22
N ARG A 29 -14.88 -2.94 -7.29
CA ARG A 29 -14.06 -3.85 -6.50
C ARG A 29 -14.60 -3.91 -5.08
N MET A 30 -14.88 -5.13 -4.62
CA MET A 30 -15.49 -5.38 -3.31
C MET A 30 -14.45 -5.60 -2.21
N SER A 31 -13.17 -5.62 -2.58
CA SER A 31 -12.08 -5.84 -1.67
C SER A 31 -10.83 -5.10 -2.13
N ILE A 32 -9.95 -4.86 -1.16
CA ILE A 32 -8.62 -4.31 -1.34
C ILE A 32 -7.63 -5.32 -0.78
N GLY A 33 -6.41 -5.35 -1.33
CA GLY A 33 -5.36 -6.23 -0.85
C GLY A 33 -5.08 -6.00 0.65
N PRO A 34 -4.81 -7.05 1.46
CA PRO A 34 -4.63 -6.92 2.91
C PRO A 34 -3.57 -5.89 3.30
N TRP A 35 -2.45 -5.85 2.58
CA TRP A 35 -1.39 -4.88 2.84
C TRP A 35 -1.86 -3.44 2.60
N LEU A 36 -2.56 -3.20 1.50
CA LEU A 36 -3.06 -1.88 1.14
C LEU A 36 -4.19 -1.44 2.09
N ARG A 37 -5.02 -2.37 2.58
CA ARG A 37 -5.97 -2.12 3.67
C ARG A 37 -5.26 -1.56 4.90
N CYS A 38 -4.26 -2.28 5.41
CA CYS A 38 -3.51 -1.84 6.59
C CYS A 38 -2.83 -0.48 6.38
N LEU A 39 -2.28 -0.22 5.19
CA LEU A 39 -1.68 1.09 4.90
C LEU A 39 -2.70 2.24 4.94
N MET A 40 -3.91 2.01 4.40
CA MET A 40 -4.97 3.01 4.41
C MET A 40 -5.54 3.20 5.82
N GLU A 41 -5.71 2.13 6.59
CA GLU A 41 -6.12 2.20 8.00
C GLU A 41 -5.07 2.95 8.83
N ALA A 42 -3.78 2.71 8.63
CA ALA A 42 -2.71 3.48 9.26
C ALA A 42 -2.78 4.99 8.92
N THR A 43 -3.21 5.32 7.69
CA THR A 43 -3.23 6.71 7.19
C THR A 43 -4.47 7.48 7.64
N PHE A 44 -5.64 6.85 7.56
CA PHE A 44 -6.95 7.47 7.75
C PHE A 44 -7.62 7.09 9.09
N GLY A 45 -7.07 6.11 9.80
CA GLY A 45 -7.58 5.60 11.08
C GLY A 45 -8.08 4.15 10.98
N GLU A 46 -7.99 3.42 12.10
CA GLU A 46 -8.54 2.07 12.23
C GLU A 46 -10.03 2.03 11.91
N ASN A 47 -10.47 0.98 11.21
CA ASN A 47 -11.85 0.76 10.79
C ASN A 47 -12.45 1.86 9.88
N ARG A 48 -11.63 2.77 9.34
CA ARG A 48 -12.08 3.82 8.40
C ARG A 48 -12.04 3.40 6.92
N VAL A 49 -11.57 2.19 6.63
CA VAL A 49 -11.53 1.62 5.27
C VAL A 49 -12.72 0.68 5.08
N ASN A 50 -13.90 1.27 5.05
CA ASN A 50 -15.14 0.56 4.74
C ASN A 50 -15.38 0.56 3.23
N ILE A 51 -15.11 -0.58 2.58
CA ILE A 51 -15.34 -0.73 1.14
C ILE A 51 -16.81 -1.01 0.93
N GLU A 52 -17.49 -0.07 0.28
CA GLU A 52 -18.90 -0.18 0.01
C GLU A 52 -19.15 -1.28 -1.01
N ARG A 53 -19.87 -2.28 -0.55
CA ARG A 53 -20.42 -3.32 -1.42
C ARG A 53 -21.70 -2.74 -1.99
N VAL A 54 -21.62 -2.11 -3.16
CA VAL A 54 -22.82 -1.72 -3.91
C VAL A 54 -23.44 -3.00 -4.50
N THR A 55 -23.93 -3.88 -3.63
CA THR A 55 -24.83 -4.96 -3.98
C THR A 55 -26.21 -4.37 -3.90
N GLU A 56 -26.83 -4.13 -5.07
CA GLU A 56 -28.25 -3.79 -5.21
C GLU A 56 -28.64 -2.44 -4.58
N ILE A 57 -28.39 -1.36 -5.34
CA ILE A 57 -29.19 -0.14 -5.21
C ILE A 57 -30.59 -0.50 -5.75
N GLY A 58 -31.45 -1.09 -4.91
CA GLY A 58 -32.78 -1.56 -5.34
C GLY A 58 -33.57 -2.37 -4.29
N SER A 59 -33.31 -2.21 -3.00
CA SER A 59 -34.12 -2.91 -1.98
C SER A 59 -34.33 -2.06 -0.74
N GLY A 60 -35.03 -0.94 -0.96
CA GLY A 60 -35.70 -0.19 0.10
C GLY A 60 -37.16 -0.63 0.17
N ASP A 61 -37.55 -1.18 1.33
CA ASP A 61 -38.92 -1.49 1.72
C ASP A 61 -39.86 -0.30 1.53
N HIS A 62 -40.63 -0.31 0.44
CA HIS A 62 -41.80 0.53 0.27
C HIS A 62 -42.96 -0.31 -0.26
N ASN A 63 -43.89 -0.64 0.64
CA ASN A 63 -45.28 -0.92 0.28
C ASN A 63 -45.82 0.24 -0.57
N LEU A 64 -46.07 0.04 -1.87
CA LEU A 64 -47.20 0.65 -2.57
C LEU A 64 -47.38 0.03 -3.95
N ASP A 65 -48.58 -0.50 -4.20
CA ASP A 65 -49.09 -0.84 -5.53
C ASP A 65 -48.83 0.30 -6.52
N SER A 66 -47.86 0.18 -7.42
CA SER A 66 -47.85 0.82 -8.74
C SER A 66 -46.63 0.42 -9.59
N ALA A 67 -46.93 -0.16 -10.75
CA ALA A 67 -46.26 0.00 -12.05
C ALA A 67 -44.73 0.19 -12.09
N VAL A 68 -44.05 -0.89 -12.49
CA VAL A 68 -42.90 -0.96 -13.42
C VAL A 68 -42.20 0.38 -13.71
N GLU A 69 -41.21 0.75 -12.90
CA GLU A 69 -40.14 1.68 -13.28
C GLU A 69 -38.80 1.23 -12.68
N ASP A 70 -37.83 1.03 -13.58
CA ASP A 70 -36.38 0.83 -13.45
C ASP A 70 -35.79 0.80 -12.02
N ASP A 71 -35.28 -0.37 -11.62
CA ASP A 71 -34.64 -0.70 -10.33
C ASP A 71 -33.25 -0.05 -10.18
N SER A 72 -33.05 1.15 -10.73
CA SER A 72 -31.76 1.84 -10.86
C SER A 72 -31.84 3.30 -10.43
N SER A 73 -32.50 3.57 -9.29
CA SER A 73 -32.52 4.93 -8.73
C SER A 73 -31.07 5.44 -8.51
N PRO A 74 -30.70 6.63 -9.03
CA PRO A 74 -29.33 7.12 -8.94
C PRO A 74 -28.96 7.45 -7.49
N VAL A 75 -27.87 6.86 -6.99
CA VAL A 75 -27.31 7.23 -5.67
C VAL A 75 -26.54 8.53 -5.81
N CYS A 76 -26.96 9.54 -5.04
CA CYS A 76 -26.27 10.82 -4.96
C CYS A 76 -25.29 10.82 -3.78
N PHE A 77 -24.06 11.31 -4.01
CA PHE A 77 -23.08 11.57 -2.96
C PHE A 77 -23.11 13.05 -2.63
N GLU A 78 -23.30 13.41 -1.35
CA GLU A 78 -23.25 14.81 -0.90
C GLU A 78 -21.88 15.42 -1.15
N ASP A 79 -20.83 14.71 -0.74
CA ASP A 79 -19.44 15.04 -1.02
C ASP A 79 -18.71 13.81 -1.56
N SER A 80 -17.94 13.98 -2.64
CA SER A 80 -17.13 12.89 -3.20
C SER A 80 -15.80 13.39 -3.74
N VAL A 81 -14.79 12.53 -3.63
CA VAL A 81 -13.46 12.75 -4.17
C VAL A 81 -13.21 11.70 -5.23
N VAL A 82 -13.04 12.13 -6.48
CA VAL A 82 -12.78 11.23 -7.60
C VAL A 82 -11.42 11.53 -8.20
N MET A 83 -10.58 10.50 -8.28
CA MET A 83 -9.25 10.59 -8.87
C MET A 83 -9.22 9.87 -10.21
N ARG A 84 -9.19 10.64 -11.30
CA ARG A 84 -9.09 10.10 -12.67
C ARG A 84 -7.68 9.60 -13.00
N HIS A 85 -6.66 10.25 -12.44
CA HIS A 85 -5.27 9.94 -12.70
C HIS A 85 -4.68 9.15 -11.54
N ASN A 86 -3.96 8.07 -11.86
CA ASN A 86 -3.19 7.33 -10.87
C ASN A 86 -1.90 8.10 -10.51
N GLU A 87 -1.10 7.53 -9.63
CA GLU A 87 0.20 8.05 -9.19
C GLU A 87 1.12 8.50 -10.35
N GLY A 88 1.04 7.82 -11.51
CA GLY A 88 1.79 8.18 -12.71
C GLY A 88 1.54 9.61 -13.21
N GLY A 89 0.34 10.16 -12.97
CA GLY A 89 -0.02 11.54 -13.29
C GLY A 89 0.37 12.57 -12.22
N MET A 90 0.91 12.14 -11.07
CA MET A 90 1.34 13.04 -10.01
C MET A 90 2.73 13.62 -10.29
N GLY A 91 2.90 14.92 -10.03
CA GLY A 91 4.22 15.56 -10.03
C GLY A 91 5.14 14.94 -8.97
N LYS A 92 6.45 14.93 -9.25
CA LYS A 92 7.47 14.26 -8.41
C LYS A 92 7.39 14.67 -6.93
N LEU A 93 7.29 15.97 -6.65
CA LEU A 93 7.23 16.49 -5.28
C LEU A 93 5.98 16.00 -4.53
N ARG A 94 4.79 16.15 -5.11
CA ARG A 94 3.54 15.68 -4.50
C ARG A 94 3.54 14.16 -4.26
N ARG A 95 4.16 13.42 -5.17
CA ARG A 95 4.33 11.97 -5.02
C ARG A 95 5.22 11.65 -3.82
N LEU A 96 6.36 12.34 -3.67
CA LEU A 96 7.26 12.19 -2.53
C LEU A 96 6.55 12.54 -1.21
N GLU A 97 5.86 13.69 -1.14
CA GLU A 97 5.08 14.11 0.04
C GLU A 97 4.03 13.07 0.44
N ALA A 98 3.29 12.52 -0.53
CA ALA A 98 2.31 11.47 -0.27
C ALA A 98 2.97 10.21 0.30
N TYR A 99 4.14 9.84 -0.19
CA TYR A 99 4.87 8.68 0.30
C TYR A 99 5.52 8.89 1.67
N ASP A 100 6.01 10.09 1.95
CA ASP A 100 6.55 10.43 3.26
C ASP A 100 5.44 10.43 4.32
N MET A 101 4.25 10.92 3.99
CA MET A 101 3.06 10.78 4.83
C MET A 101 2.70 9.31 5.08
N LEU A 102 2.65 8.48 4.03
CA LEU A 102 2.35 7.05 4.15
C LEU A 102 3.35 6.33 5.06
N ARG A 103 4.65 6.59 4.88
CA ARG A 103 5.72 6.04 5.74
C ARG A 103 5.56 6.50 7.18
N CYS A 104 5.37 7.80 7.41
CA CYS A 104 5.19 8.36 8.74
C CYS A 104 4.00 7.72 9.48
N LYS A 105 2.85 7.62 8.82
CA LYS A 105 1.64 6.99 9.37
C LYS A 105 1.83 5.51 9.65
N ALA A 106 2.48 4.78 8.74
CA ALA A 106 2.79 3.36 8.94
C ALA A 106 3.74 3.14 10.13
N ARG A 107 4.75 3.98 10.32
CA ARG A 107 5.67 3.91 11.47
C ARG A 107 4.94 4.07 12.80
N ILE A 108 4.08 5.09 12.88
CA ILE A 108 3.27 5.36 14.08
C ILE A 108 2.33 4.18 14.34
N TYR A 109 1.60 3.73 13.32
CA TYR A 109 0.67 2.60 13.44
C TYR A 109 1.35 1.32 13.92
N CYS A 110 2.60 1.09 13.50
CA CYS A 110 3.37 -0.10 13.86
C CYS A 110 4.30 0.07 15.06
N ASN A 111 4.26 1.23 15.76
CA ASN A 111 5.16 1.56 16.87
C ASN A 111 6.66 1.29 16.56
N VAL A 112 7.09 1.66 15.36
CA VAL A 112 8.50 1.51 14.96
C VAL A 112 9.30 2.70 15.49
N SER A 113 10.29 2.43 16.36
CA SER A 113 11.24 3.44 16.85
C SER A 113 12.36 3.68 15.83
N ASN A 114 12.87 4.91 15.79
CA ASN A 114 14.10 5.25 15.09
C ASN A 114 15.29 4.87 15.98
N ASP A 115 15.57 3.58 16.12
CA ASP A 115 16.82 3.16 16.74
C ASP A 115 17.94 3.35 15.70
N GLU A 116 18.70 4.43 15.88
CA GLU A 116 19.79 4.84 15.00
C GLU A 116 20.89 3.76 14.92
N LYS A 117 20.86 2.93 13.87
CA LYS A 117 22.00 2.07 13.50
C LYS A 117 22.87 2.82 12.49
N ILE A 118 23.78 3.65 13.01
CA ILE A 118 24.59 4.58 12.19
C ILE A 118 25.71 3.87 11.39
N ASP A 119 26.10 2.64 11.76
CA ASP A 119 27.35 2.04 11.22
C ASP A 119 27.19 0.69 10.47
N LYS A 120 26.00 0.34 9.96
CA LYS A 120 25.79 -0.95 9.27
C LYS A 120 25.05 -0.78 7.94
N ILE A 121 25.63 -1.31 6.86
CA ILE A 121 24.98 -1.39 5.55
C ILE A 121 24.07 -2.61 5.57
N GLY A 122 22.77 -2.38 5.61
CA GLY A 122 21.80 -3.46 5.60
C GLY A 122 21.25 -3.70 4.20
N LEU A 123 21.46 -4.90 3.67
CA LEU A 123 20.93 -5.32 2.38
C LEU A 123 19.80 -6.32 2.61
N THR A 124 18.56 -5.99 2.22
CA THR A 124 17.46 -6.96 2.28
C THR A 124 16.99 -7.42 0.91
N LEU A 125 16.96 -8.74 0.73
CA LEU A 125 16.24 -9.41 -0.35
C LEU A 125 14.82 -9.73 0.08
N PHE A 126 13.84 -9.06 -0.55
CA PHE A 126 12.44 -9.45 -0.45
C PHE A 126 12.12 -10.53 -1.49
N MET A 127 12.08 -11.77 -1.03
CA MET A 127 11.72 -12.95 -1.79
C MET A 127 10.21 -13.12 -1.82
N ARG A 128 9.71 -13.69 -2.92
CA ARG A 128 8.29 -14.00 -3.09
C ARG A 128 8.13 -15.48 -3.39
N THR A 129 7.08 -16.07 -2.85
CA THR A 129 6.68 -17.45 -3.15
C THR A 129 5.69 -17.47 -4.34
N GLY A 130 5.57 -18.63 -4.99
CA GLY A 130 4.58 -18.86 -6.04
C GLY A 130 5.04 -18.56 -7.48
N PRO A 131 4.13 -18.35 -8.44
CA PRO A 131 4.41 -18.44 -9.89
C PRO A 131 5.42 -17.44 -10.48
N ARG A 132 5.82 -16.40 -9.74
CA ARG A 132 6.93 -15.52 -10.15
C ARG A 132 8.05 -15.44 -9.08
N SER A 133 8.25 -16.50 -8.33
CA SER A 133 9.45 -16.68 -7.50
C SER A 133 10.66 -16.96 -8.39
N PHE A 134 11.86 -16.89 -7.82
CA PHE A 134 13.04 -17.33 -8.55
C PHE A 134 13.02 -18.85 -8.73
N LYS A 135 13.42 -19.31 -9.91
CA LYS A 135 13.59 -20.76 -10.16
C LYS A 135 14.62 -21.39 -9.22
N ASN A 136 15.64 -20.62 -8.82
CA ASN A 136 16.67 -21.06 -7.89
C ASN A 136 17.02 -19.94 -6.91
N GLU A 137 16.21 -19.81 -5.87
CA GLU A 137 16.37 -18.81 -4.81
C GLU A 137 17.74 -18.89 -4.13
N SER A 138 18.21 -20.11 -3.85
CA SER A 138 19.49 -20.35 -3.18
C SER A 138 20.69 -19.81 -3.95
N VAL A 139 20.66 -19.85 -5.29
CA VAL A 139 21.72 -19.25 -6.12
C VAL A 139 21.67 -17.73 -6.04
N VAL A 140 20.47 -17.14 -6.08
CA VAL A 140 20.31 -15.68 -5.96
C VAL A 140 20.83 -15.20 -4.61
N ILE A 141 20.44 -15.86 -3.51
CA ILE A 141 20.91 -15.53 -2.16
C ILE A 141 22.44 -15.56 -2.10
N LYS A 142 23.07 -16.62 -2.62
CA LYS A 142 24.54 -16.76 -2.66
C LYS A 142 25.23 -15.64 -3.45
N ILE A 143 24.64 -15.18 -4.55
CA ILE A 143 25.18 -14.07 -5.34
C ILE A 143 25.22 -12.80 -4.49
N PHE A 144 24.09 -12.44 -3.87
CA PHE A 144 24.01 -11.23 -3.05
C PHE A 144 24.84 -11.32 -1.76
N GLU A 145 24.95 -12.51 -1.18
CA GLU A 145 25.82 -12.76 -0.04
C GLU A 145 27.28 -12.51 -0.42
N LYS A 146 27.72 -13.02 -1.56
CA LYS A 146 29.07 -12.78 -2.09
C LYS A 146 29.33 -11.31 -2.39
N GLU A 147 28.35 -10.57 -2.91
CA GLU A 147 28.51 -9.12 -3.15
C GLU A 147 28.52 -8.32 -1.84
N CYS A 148 27.67 -8.68 -0.88
CA CYS A 148 27.63 -8.03 0.44
C CYS A 148 28.96 -8.23 1.19
N GLN A 149 29.56 -9.42 1.13
CA GLN A 149 30.87 -9.69 1.75
C GLN A 149 32.03 -8.82 1.23
N LYS A 150 31.91 -8.21 0.04
CA LYS A 150 32.92 -7.28 -0.49
C LYS A 150 32.86 -5.90 0.18
N VAL A 151 31.76 -5.58 0.85
CA VAL A 151 31.52 -4.28 1.47
C VAL A 151 31.64 -4.42 2.98
N GLN A 152 32.56 -3.66 3.59
CA GLN A 152 32.77 -3.69 5.04
C GLN A 152 31.49 -3.24 5.77
N GLY A 153 31.05 -4.03 6.75
CA GLY A 153 29.85 -3.74 7.53
C GLY A 153 28.53 -4.06 6.82
N CYS A 154 28.56 -4.75 5.67
CA CYS A 154 27.34 -5.20 5.00
C CYS A 154 26.74 -6.43 5.69
N GLN A 155 25.44 -6.36 5.99
CA GLN A 155 24.64 -7.46 6.53
C GLN A 155 23.51 -7.78 5.58
N LEU A 156 23.49 -9.02 5.07
CA LEU A 156 22.43 -9.53 4.22
C LEU A 156 21.28 -10.10 5.06
N THR A 157 20.07 -9.67 4.76
CA THR A 157 18.83 -10.22 5.30
C THR A 157 17.96 -10.74 4.16
N VAL A 158 17.42 -11.95 4.30
CA VAL A 158 16.51 -12.55 3.33
C VAL A 158 15.14 -12.65 3.98
N ALA A 159 14.16 -12.02 3.37
CA ALA A 159 12.81 -11.90 3.89
C ALA A 159 11.80 -12.39 2.86
N TYR A 160 10.82 -13.18 3.29
CA TYR A 160 9.75 -13.66 2.42
C TYR A 160 8.49 -12.84 2.65
N SER A 161 7.99 -12.13 1.63
CA SER A 161 6.86 -11.22 1.79
C SER A 161 5.59 -11.92 2.30
N SER A 162 5.40 -13.19 1.96
CA SER A 162 4.27 -14.00 2.41
C SER A 162 4.29 -14.33 3.91
N ASN A 163 5.46 -14.23 4.54
CA ASN A 163 5.65 -14.65 5.93
C ASN A 163 5.70 -13.45 6.90
N LEU A 164 5.58 -12.23 6.37
CA LEU A 164 5.69 -11.01 7.15
C LEU A 164 4.34 -10.29 7.21
N THR A 165 3.93 -9.96 8.42
CA THR A 165 2.83 -9.05 8.69
C THR A 165 3.12 -7.65 8.15
N PHE A 166 2.09 -6.81 8.04
CA PHE A 166 2.25 -5.42 7.62
C PHE A 166 3.33 -4.69 8.44
N CYS A 167 3.29 -4.79 9.77
CA CYS A 167 4.23 -4.09 10.64
C CYS A 167 5.64 -4.66 10.62
N GLU A 168 5.82 -5.98 10.43
CA GLU A 168 7.15 -6.54 10.22
C GLU A 168 7.76 -6.07 8.90
N GLN A 169 6.95 -5.94 7.85
CA GLN A 169 7.41 -5.35 6.58
C GLN A 169 7.76 -3.87 6.73
N VAL A 170 7.00 -3.09 7.51
CA VAL A 170 7.32 -1.69 7.80
C VAL A 170 8.64 -1.61 8.55
N LYS A 171 8.78 -2.34 9.67
CA LYS A 171 10.00 -2.36 10.48
C LYS A 171 11.23 -2.72 9.66
N LEU A 172 11.15 -3.77 8.85
CA LEU A 172 12.27 -4.20 8.00
C LEU A 172 12.64 -3.15 6.95
N LYS A 173 11.66 -2.43 6.40
CA LYS A 173 11.91 -1.33 5.46
C LYS A 173 12.56 -0.12 6.12
N GLU A 174 12.28 0.11 7.40
CA GLU A 174 12.89 1.21 8.18
C GLU A 174 14.33 0.91 8.60
N GLU A 175 14.66 -0.35 8.86
CA GLU A 175 16.04 -0.77 9.18
C GLU A 175 17.03 -0.52 8.03
N HIS A 176 16.51 -0.27 6.81
CA HIS A 176 17.30 -0.09 5.60
C HIS A 176 16.81 1.16 4.86
N ASN A 177 17.32 2.32 5.29
CA ASN A 177 16.92 3.71 4.97
C ASN A 177 16.90 4.11 3.47
N CYS A 178 16.90 3.16 2.53
CA CYS A 178 16.77 3.37 1.10
C CYS A 178 15.69 2.43 0.55
N PHE A 179 14.45 2.95 0.47
CA PHE A 179 13.41 2.32 -0.33
C PHE A 179 12.87 3.31 -1.37
N PRO A 180 12.77 2.92 -2.66
CA PRO A 180 11.89 3.59 -3.61
C PRO A 180 10.45 3.60 -3.06
N PRO A 181 9.53 4.40 -3.61
CA PRO A 181 8.16 4.50 -3.12
C PRO A 181 7.50 3.14 -2.79
N PRO A 182 6.63 3.06 -1.76
CA PRO A 182 5.96 1.85 -1.28
C PRO A 182 5.13 1.24 -2.39
N TYR A 183 5.81 0.41 -3.14
CA TYR A 183 5.23 -0.65 -3.90
C TYR A 183 5.47 -1.91 -3.09
N THR A 184 4.41 -2.64 -2.81
CA THR A 184 4.56 -4.03 -2.42
C THR A 184 5.01 -4.84 -3.63
N ALA A 185 5.65 -5.99 -3.38
CA ALA A 185 5.89 -7.00 -4.41
C ALA A 185 4.58 -7.57 -5.03
N GLU A 186 3.42 -7.21 -4.46
CA GLU A 186 2.08 -7.53 -4.96
C GLU A 186 1.55 -6.47 -5.95
N GLU A 187 1.79 -5.17 -5.71
CA GLU A 187 1.30 -4.09 -6.58
C GLU A 187 2.15 -3.89 -7.84
N LEU A 188 3.44 -4.22 -7.80
CA LEU A 188 4.31 -4.15 -8.98
C LEU A 188 4.54 -5.54 -9.57
N GLY A 189 3.71 -5.87 -10.56
CA GLY A 189 3.80 -7.07 -11.37
C GLY A 189 5.24 -7.49 -11.69
N GLY A 190 5.71 -8.53 -11.01
CA GLY A 190 6.84 -9.36 -11.43
C GLY A 190 8.24 -8.74 -11.34
N ARG A 191 8.44 -7.63 -10.62
CA ARG A 191 9.80 -7.06 -10.44
C ARG A 191 10.42 -7.52 -9.11
N LEU A 192 11.69 -7.93 -9.17
CA LEU A 192 12.53 -8.13 -8.00
C LEU A 192 12.71 -6.78 -7.27
N PHE A 193 12.45 -6.75 -5.97
CA PHE A 193 12.76 -5.60 -5.11
C PHE A 193 14.00 -5.91 -4.30
N ILE A 194 15.07 -5.19 -4.58
CA ILE A 194 16.28 -5.17 -3.76
C ILE A 194 16.24 -3.85 -3.01
N GLY A 195 16.07 -3.92 -1.69
CA GLY A 195 16.26 -2.76 -0.81
C GLY A 195 17.72 -2.72 -0.38
N ILE A 196 18.51 -1.81 -0.96
CA ILE A 196 19.90 -1.60 -0.56
C ILE A 196 19.92 -0.37 0.36
N GLY A 197 20.00 -0.58 1.68
CA GLY A 197 20.18 0.50 2.66
C GLY A 197 21.66 0.86 2.78
N VAL A 198 22.04 2.03 2.27
CA VAL A 198 23.35 2.65 2.53
C VAL A 198 23.07 3.92 3.35
N CYS A 199 23.65 4.01 4.55
CA CYS A 199 23.72 5.27 5.31
C CYS A 199 24.94 6.06 4.87
#